data_AF-A0A9D6L744-F1
#
_entry.id   AF-A0A9D6L744-F1
#
_cell.length_a   1.000
_cell.length_b   1.000
_cell.length_c   1.000
_cell.angle_alpha   90.00
_cell.angle_beta   90.00
_cell.angle_gamma   90.00
#
_symmetry.space_group_name_H-M   'P 1'
#
loop_
_entity.id
_entity.type
_entity.pdbx_description
1 polymer ?
#
loop_
_entity_poly.entity_id
_entity_poly.type
_entity_poly.pdbx_seq_one_letter_code
_entity_poly.pdbx_strand_id
1 'polypeptide(L)'
;MPMMLAAMEPAAARPRHIVIAAGRDARATEAMLAQARRRFLPHDVVLLVDDARRAALAKLAPFAATLEPIGGRTAAYVCVGYACRLPVTEPEAFGAQLDEPGP
;
A
#
# COMPACT_ATOMS: atom_id res chain seq x y z
N MET A 1 4.66 -1.31 32.97
CA MET A 1 4.52 -2.59 32.24
C MET A 1 3.70 -2.52 30.92
N PRO A 2 3.76 -1.48 30.04
CA PRO A 2 3.10 -1.57 28.71
C PRO A 2 3.99 -2.11 27.59
N MET A 3 5.32 -2.06 27.76
CA MET A 3 6.27 -2.34 26.66
C MET A 3 6.25 -3.81 26.20
N MET A 4 5.91 -4.76 27.09
CA MET A 4 5.84 -6.19 26.74
C MET A 4 4.65 -6.51 25.82
N LEU A 5 3.49 -5.84 26.00
CA LEU A 5 2.36 -5.98 25.08
C LEU A 5 2.67 -5.39 23.70
N ALA A 6 3.31 -4.21 23.66
CA ALA A 6 3.66 -3.54 22.41
C ALA A 6 4.61 -4.34 21.51
N ALA A 7 5.40 -5.27 22.08
CA ALA A 7 6.31 -6.13 21.31
C ALA A 7 5.62 -7.39 20.74
N MET A 8 4.55 -7.89 21.39
CA MET A 8 3.83 -9.08 20.92
C MET A 8 2.92 -8.79 19.71
N GLU A 9 2.29 -7.62 19.67
CA GLU A 9 1.40 -7.23 18.56
C GLU A 9 2.08 -7.31 17.18
N PRO A 10 3.27 -6.72 16.94
CA PRO A 10 3.94 -6.84 15.64
C PRO A 10 4.45 -8.26 15.34
N ALA A 11 4.80 -9.05 16.36
CA ALA A 11 5.22 -10.44 16.16
C ALA A 11 4.07 -11.36 15.68
N ALA A 12 2.84 -11.04 16.07
CA ALA A 12 1.63 -11.72 15.62
C ALA A 12 1.06 -11.14 14.32
N ALA A 13 1.38 -9.89 13.97
CA ALA A 13 0.89 -9.24 12.77
C ALA A 13 1.61 -9.73 11.50
N ARG A 14 0.84 -9.92 10.41
CA ARG A 14 1.40 -10.05 9.07
C ARG A 14 1.42 -8.67 8.41
N PRO A 15 2.59 -8.01 8.28
CA PRO A 15 2.64 -6.69 7.69
C PRO A 15 2.17 -6.74 6.22
N ARG A 16 1.30 -5.79 5.84
CA ARG A 16 0.87 -5.64 4.45
C ARG A 16 1.75 -4.61 3.75
N HIS A 17 2.14 -4.88 2.52
CA HIS A 17 2.77 -3.91 1.64
C HIS A 17 1.69 -3.29 0.75
N ILE A 18 1.40 -2.02 0.98
CA ILE A 18 0.45 -1.23 0.22
C ILE A 18 1.24 -0.42 -0.80
N VAL A 19 1.05 -0.69 -2.09
CA VAL A 19 1.72 0.03 -3.17
C VAL A 19 0.71 0.83 -3.97
N ILE A 20 0.91 2.14 -4.05
CA ILE A 20 0.11 3.05 -4.88
C ILE A 20 0.99 3.41 -6.08
N ALA A 21 0.66 2.87 -7.25
CA ALA A 21 1.30 3.23 -8.51
C ALA A 21 0.60 4.46 -9.08
N ALA A 22 1.30 5.60 -9.09
CA ALA A 22 0.74 6.89 -9.52
C ALA A 22 0.46 6.89 -11.03
N GLY A 23 -0.80 7.14 -11.40
CA GLY A 23 -1.18 7.39 -12.78
C GLY A 23 -0.97 8.85 -13.19
N ARG A 24 -1.47 9.21 -14.38
CA ARG A 24 -1.35 10.58 -14.92
C ARG A 24 -2.17 11.62 -14.14
N ASP A 25 -3.21 11.18 -13.44
CA ASP A 25 -4.06 12.06 -12.63
C ASP A 25 -3.56 12.12 -11.18
N ALA A 26 -2.96 13.26 -10.82
CA ALA A 26 -2.48 13.52 -9.48
C ALA A 26 -3.62 13.54 -8.43
N ARG A 27 -4.85 13.95 -8.81
CA ARG A 27 -5.98 13.96 -7.88
C ARG A 27 -6.42 12.55 -7.50
N ALA A 28 -6.42 11.63 -8.47
CA ALA A 28 -6.69 10.22 -8.21
C ALA A 28 -5.65 9.60 -7.26
N THR A 29 -4.36 9.96 -7.43
CA THR A 29 -3.28 9.54 -6.52
C THR A 29 -3.47 10.08 -5.11
N GLU A 30 -3.79 11.37 -4.95
CA GLU A 30 -4.08 11.95 -3.63
C GLU A 30 -5.31 11.32 -2.96
N ALA A 31 -6.36 10.99 -3.73
CA ALA A 31 -7.53 10.29 -3.20
C ALA A 31 -7.17 8.89 -2.64
N MET A 32 -6.30 8.15 -3.32
CA MET A 32 -5.77 6.87 -2.82
C MET A 32 -4.92 7.08 -1.55
N LEU A 33 -4.06 8.09 -1.53
CA LEU A 33 -3.25 8.39 -0.35
C LEU A 33 -4.11 8.81 0.85
N ALA A 34 -5.19 9.57 0.63
CA ALA A 34 -6.14 9.95 1.66
C ALA A 34 -6.80 8.71 2.31
N GLN A 35 -7.11 7.70 1.49
CA GLN A 35 -7.61 6.40 1.93
C GLN A 35 -6.67 5.71 2.93
N ALA A 36 -5.38 5.69 2.65
CA ALA A 36 -4.38 5.11 3.55
C ALA A 36 -4.15 5.99 4.79
N ARG A 37 -4.00 7.30 4.61
CA ARG A 37 -3.68 8.25 5.68
C ARG A 37 -4.78 8.40 6.74
N ARG A 38 -6.06 8.21 6.39
CA ARG A 38 -7.16 8.32 7.37
C ARG A 38 -7.32 7.09 8.26
N ARG A 39 -6.61 5.99 7.97
CA ARG A 39 -6.74 4.71 8.67
C ARG A 39 -5.56 4.50 9.62
N PHE A 40 -5.84 3.83 10.72
CA PHE A 40 -4.79 3.35 11.60
C PHE A 40 -4.25 2.02 11.07
N LEU A 41 -3.07 2.04 10.47
CA LEU A 41 -2.42 0.89 9.82
C LEU A 41 -1.05 0.63 10.48
N PRO A 42 -1.01 0.19 11.76
CA PRO A 42 0.20 0.21 12.59
C PRO A 42 1.33 -0.72 12.11
N HIS A 43 1.00 -1.71 11.28
CA HIS A 43 1.95 -2.71 10.79
C HIS A 43 2.07 -2.72 9.26
N ASP A 44 1.39 -1.81 8.55
CA ASP A 44 1.43 -1.77 7.10
C ASP A 44 2.47 -0.77 6.61
N VAL A 45 3.11 -1.10 5.49
CA VAL A 45 4.04 -0.22 4.80
C VAL A 45 3.36 0.33 3.56
N VAL A 46 3.25 1.66 3.46
CA VAL A 46 2.67 2.33 2.30
C VAL A 46 3.78 2.90 1.42
N LEU A 47 3.81 2.50 0.15
CA LEU A 47 4.77 2.92 -0.86
C LEU A 47 4.04 3.64 -1.99
N LEU A 48 4.48 4.86 -2.31
CA LEU A 48 4.03 5.58 -3.49
C LEU A 48 5.09 5.44 -4.59
N VAL A 49 4.71 4.84 -5.72
CA VAL A 49 5.56 4.66 -6.88
C VAL A 49 5.12 5.66 -7.95
N ASP A 50 5.95 6.68 -8.17
CA ASP A 50 5.86 7.58 -9.31
C ASP A 50 7.17 7.52 -10.13
N ASP A 51 7.17 8.14 -11.31
CA ASP A 51 8.32 8.06 -12.22
C ASP A 51 9.60 8.67 -11.60
N ALA A 52 9.45 9.72 -10.79
CA ALA A 52 10.58 10.36 -10.11
C ALA A 52 11.23 9.44 -9.05
N ARG A 53 10.43 8.62 -8.36
CA ARG A 53 10.91 7.75 -7.27
C ARG A 53 11.17 6.32 -7.68
N ARG A 54 10.70 5.87 -8.84
CA ARG A 54 10.78 4.46 -9.29
C ARG A 54 12.19 3.90 -9.23
N ALA A 55 13.18 4.63 -9.73
CA ALA A 55 14.58 4.17 -9.73
C ALA A 55 15.18 4.01 -8.32
N ALA A 56 14.81 4.89 -7.39
CA ALA A 56 15.22 4.77 -5.99
C ALA A 56 14.50 3.60 -5.29
N LEU A 57 13.20 3.45 -5.54
CA LEU A 57 12.39 2.35 -4.99
C LEU A 57 12.83 0.99 -5.53
N ALA A 58 13.29 0.90 -6.78
CA ALA A 58 13.82 -0.34 -7.34
C ALA A 58 15.02 -0.89 -6.54
N LYS A 59 15.78 -0.03 -5.86
CA LYS A 59 16.91 -0.45 -5.01
C LYS A 59 16.47 -0.90 -3.62
N LEU A 60 15.41 -0.30 -3.07
CA LEU A 60 14.94 -0.55 -1.70
C LEU A 60 13.86 -1.64 -1.63
N ALA A 61 12.94 -1.62 -2.58
CA ALA A 61 11.79 -2.53 -2.69
C ALA A 61 11.57 -2.89 -4.17
N PRO A 62 12.39 -3.79 -4.74
CA PRO A 62 12.34 -4.15 -6.15
C PRO A 62 10.94 -4.58 -6.62
N PHE A 63 10.21 -5.32 -5.78
CA PHE A 63 8.85 -5.77 -6.08
C PHE A 63 7.91 -4.59 -6.35
N ALA A 64 7.97 -3.53 -5.54
CA ALA A 64 7.07 -2.39 -5.64
C ALA A 64 7.34 -1.58 -6.92
N ALA A 65 8.61 -1.48 -7.35
CA ALA A 65 8.98 -0.77 -8.56
C ALA A 65 8.47 -1.44 -9.86
N THR A 66 8.11 -2.73 -9.81
CA THR A 66 7.50 -3.45 -10.94
C THR A 66 5.98 -3.28 -11.05
N LEU A 67 5.35 -2.72 -10.02
CA LEU A 67 3.91 -2.45 -10.02
C LEU A 67 3.63 -1.13 -10.75
N GLU A 68 2.71 -1.18 -11.70
CA GLU A 68 2.44 -0.09 -12.64
C GLU A 68 1.00 0.42 -12.57
N PRO A 69 0.74 1.65 -13.03
CA PRO A 69 -0.61 2.15 -13.21
C PRO A 69 -1.40 1.31 -14.21
N ILE A 70 -2.70 1.10 -13.98
CA ILE A 70 -3.57 0.31 -14.87
C ILE A 70 -4.21 1.24 -15.90
N GLY A 71 -3.83 1.09 -17.17
CA GLY A 71 -4.30 1.98 -18.25
C GLY A 71 -3.87 3.45 -18.04
N GLY A 72 -2.79 3.67 -17.28
CA GLY A 72 -2.33 5.01 -16.88
C GLY A 72 -3.18 5.68 -15.79
N ARG A 73 -4.16 4.97 -15.22
CA ARG A 73 -4.86 5.39 -14.00
C ARG A 73 -4.11 4.88 -12.78
N THR A 74 -4.15 5.66 -11.70
CA THR A 74 -3.56 5.26 -10.42
C THR A 74 -4.14 3.91 -10.00
N ALA A 75 -3.25 2.99 -9.63
CA ALA A 75 -3.63 1.65 -9.18
C ALA A 75 -3.07 1.39 -7.78
N ALA A 76 -3.91 0.84 -6.91
CA ALA A 76 -3.53 0.45 -5.57
C ALA A 76 -3.42 -1.09 -5.48
N TYR A 77 -2.34 -1.55 -4.88
CA TYR A 77 -1.99 -2.95 -4.66
C TYR A 77 -1.86 -3.19 -3.16
N VAL A 78 -2.58 -4.17 -2.63
CA VAL A 78 -2.45 -4.61 -1.24
C VAL A 78 -1.83 -6.01 -1.24
N CYS A 79 -0.58 -6.10 -0.82
CA CYS A 79 0.19 -7.34 -0.87
C CYS A 79 0.42 -7.91 0.54
N VAL A 80 0.12 -9.19 0.71
CA VAL A 80 0.26 -9.94 1.97
C VAL A 80 0.94 -11.26 1.67
N GLY A 81 2.01 -11.59 2.39
CA GLY A 81 2.68 -12.89 2.25
C GLY A 81 3.10 -13.23 0.82
N TYR A 82 3.75 -12.29 0.12
CA TYR A 82 4.24 -12.44 -1.26
C TYR A 82 3.16 -12.49 -2.37
N ALA A 83 1.89 -12.34 -2.03
CA ALA A 83 0.79 -12.26 -3.00
C ALA A 83 0.08 -10.91 -2.89
N CYS A 84 -0.32 -10.34 -4.03
CA CYS A 84 -1.13 -9.13 -4.06
C CYS A 84 -2.59 -9.47 -4.36
N ARG A 85 -3.52 -8.78 -3.68
CA ARG A 85 -4.94 -8.77 -4.06
C ARG A 85 -5.10 -8.16 -5.45
N LEU A 86 -6.28 -8.36 -6.05
CA LEU A 86 -6.59 -7.75 -7.33
C LEU A 86 -6.45 -6.23 -7.21
N PRO A 87 -5.64 -5.58 -8.08
CA PRO A 87 -5.44 -4.15 -8.01
C PRO A 87 -6.71 -3.39 -8.36
N VAL A 88 -6.90 -2.25 -7.70
CA VAL A 88 -8.08 -1.41 -7.86
C VAL A 88 -7.68 0.01 -8.25
N THR A 89 -8.50 0.64 -9.10
CA THR A 89 -8.32 2.03 -9.52
C THR A 89 -9.28 3.00 -8.84
N GLU A 90 -10.26 2.49 -8.09
CA GLU A 90 -11.26 3.31 -7.40
C GLU A 90 -10.91 3.45 -5.90
N PRO A 91 -10.87 4.67 -5.34
CA PRO A 91 -10.52 4.89 -3.94
C PRO A 91 -11.43 4.17 -2.94
N GLU A 92 -12.71 4.03 -3.24
CA GLU A 92 -13.66 3.33 -2.36
C GLU A 92 -13.34 1.83 -2.27
N ALA A 93 -13.10 1.19 -3.41
CA ALA A 93 -12.69 -0.20 -3.47
C ALA A 93 -11.34 -0.44 -2.78
N PHE A 94 -10.39 0.49 -2.93
CA PHE A 94 -9.13 0.44 -2.20
C PHE A 94 -9.36 0.55 -0.69
N GLY A 95 -10.23 1.47 -0.27
CA GLY A 95 -10.63 1.64 1.11
C GLY A 95 -11.19 0.34 1.71
N ALA A 96 -12.04 -0.37 0.98
CA ALA A 96 -12.58 -1.66 1.42
C ALA A 96 -11.49 -2.72 1.61
N GLN A 97 -10.51 -2.81 0.70
CA GLN A 97 -9.38 -3.73 0.86
C GLN A 97 -8.54 -3.42 2.12
N LEU A 98 -8.38 -2.15 2.47
CA LEU A 98 -7.63 -1.76 3.67
C LEU A 98 -8.36 -2.13 4.96
N ASP A 99 -9.70 -2.09 4.95
CA ASP A 99 -10.55 -2.39 6.10
C ASP A 99 -10.68 -3.89 6.37
N GLU A 100 -10.48 -4.75 5.36
CA GLU A 100 -10.39 -6.19 5.56
C GLU A 100 -9.16 -6.53 6.42
N PRO A 101 -9.35 -7.22 7.58
CA PRO A 101 -8.24 -7.72 8.36
C PRO A 101 -7.37 -8.62 7.48
N GLY A 102 -6.05 -8.46 7.57
CA GLY A 102 -5.12 -9.40 6.94
C GLY A 102 -5.34 -10.82 7.47
N PRO A 103 -5.19 -11.86 6.64
CA PRO A 103 -5.31 -13.26 7.07
C PRO A 103 -4.22 -13.68 8.08
#